data_AF-A0A496XBG2-F1
#
_entry.id   AF-A0A496XBG2-F1
#
_cell.length_a   1.000
_cell.length_b   1.000
_cell.length_c   1.000
_cell.angle_alpha   90.00
_cell.angle_beta   90.00
_cell.angle_gamma   90.00
#
_symmetry.space_group_name_H-M   'P 1'
#
loop_
_entity.id
_entity.type
_entity.pdbx_description
1 polymer ?
#
loop_
_entity_poly.entity_id
_entity_poly.type
_entity_poly.pdbx_seq_one_letter_code
_entity_poly.pdbx_strand_id
1 'polypeptide(L)'
;MQYGKAFLHTETDQNDLTYFLIHQLEVIHQAIDALHKFLDAKVQGIQEARWLLQNNVRLQGKLNFRQLALLRHALQHPRFSYVVNEHQHSHGISYDVARKDLLEMADQLNLLVKTRRGKRYYFVVPEDLEQRIASS
;
A
#
# COMPACT_ATOMS: atom_id res chain seq x y z
N MET A 1 -48.59 -17.71 -35.88
CA MET A 1 -47.17 -18.07 -36.11
C MET A 1 -46.29 -17.19 -35.25
N GLN A 2 -45.91 -17.62 -34.04
CA GLN A 2 -45.07 -16.82 -33.12
C GLN A 2 -44.03 -17.65 -32.34
N TYR A 3 -43.82 -18.92 -32.68
CA TYR A 3 -42.93 -19.82 -31.92
C TYR A 3 -41.50 -19.91 -32.50
N GLY A 4 -41.32 -19.70 -33.81
CA GLY A 4 -40.01 -19.87 -34.46
C GLY A 4 -38.98 -18.78 -34.14
N LYS A 5 -39.41 -17.55 -33.82
CA LYS A 5 -38.48 -16.46 -33.48
C LYS A 5 -37.99 -16.53 -32.04
N ALA A 6 -38.86 -16.92 -31.10
CA ALA A 6 -38.49 -17.03 -29.69
C ALA A 6 -37.43 -18.12 -29.45
N PHE A 7 -37.51 -19.25 -30.16
CA PHE A 7 -36.56 -20.36 -30.01
C PHE A 7 -35.16 -20.02 -30.52
N LEU A 8 -35.06 -19.28 -31.64
CA LEU A 8 -33.79 -18.83 -32.21
C LEU A 8 -33.09 -17.78 -31.32
N HIS A 9 -33.88 -16.92 -30.67
CA HIS A 9 -33.36 -15.94 -29.70
C HIS A 9 -32.91 -16.61 -28.40
N THR A 10 -33.59 -17.66 -27.91
CA THR A 10 -33.16 -18.37 -26.69
C THR A 10 -31.86 -19.14 -26.85
N GLU A 11 -31.60 -19.73 -28.02
CA GLU A 11 -30.35 -20.44 -28.30
C GLU A 11 -29.16 -19.46 -28.42
N THR A 12 -29.41 -18.27 -28.99
CA THR A 12 -28.43 -17.19 -29.08
C THR A 12 -28.20 -16.53 -27.71
N ASP A 13 -29.26 -16.19 -26.97
CA ASP A 13 -29.18 -15.58 -25.63
C ASP A 13 -28.52 -16.52 -24.61
N GLN A 14 -28.77 -17.85 -24.67
CA GLN A 14 -28.08 -18.81 -23.81
C GLN A 14 -26.57 -18.87 -24.10
N ASN A 15 -26.17 -18.80 -25.37
CA ASN A 15 -24.76 -18.70 -25.73
C ASN A 15 -24.16 -17.37 -25.28
N ASP A 16 -24.82 -16.24 -25.52
CA ASP A 16 -24.35 -14.91 -25.11
C ASP A 16 -24.22 -14.78 -23.60
N LEU A 17 -25.15 -15.34 -22.82
CA LEU A 17 -25.06 -15.39 -21.36
C LEU A 17 -23.88 -16.26 -20.91
N THR A 18 -23.66 -17.40 -21.57
CA THR A 18 -22.53 -18.30 -21.24
C THR A 18 -21.19 -17.62 -21.55
N TYR A 19 -21.05 -16.99 -22.71
CA TYR A 19 -19.86 -16.21 -23.08
C TYR A 19 -19.65 -15.02 -22.13
N PHE A 20 -20.72 -14.32 -21.74
CA PHE A 20 -20.64 -13.24 -20.76
C PHE A 20 -20.12 -13.75 -19.40
N LEU A 21 -20.67 -14.87 -18.90
CA LEU A 21 -20.23 -15.46 -17.63
C LEU A 21 -18.76 -15.93 -17.69
N ILE A 22 -18.35 -16.58 -18.78
CA ILE A 22 -16.95 -16.97 -19.00
C ILE A 22 -16.05 -15.73 -19.00
N HIS A 23 -16.44 -14.69 -19.72
CA HIS A 23 -15.68 -13.44 -19.78
C HIS A 23 -15.57 -12.76 -18.40
N GLN A 24 -16.66 -12.72 -17.62
CA GLN A 24 -16.60 -12.17 -16.26
C GLN A 24 -15.71 -13.00 -15.34
N LEU A 25 -15.70 -14.33 -15.48
CA LEU A 25 -14.78 -15.19 -14.73
C LEU A 25 -13.32 -14.93 -15.10
N GLU A 26 -13.02 -14.68 -16.39
CA GLU A 26 -11.68 -14.28 -16.83
C GLU A 26 -11.25 -12.94 -16.23
N VAL A 27 -12.14 -11.94 -16.20
CA VAL A 27 -11.87 -10.63 -15.58
C VAL A 27 -11.61 -10.78 -14.08
N ILE A 28 -12.39 -11.61 -13.37
CA ILE A 28 -12.17 -11.90 -11.95
C ILE A 28 -10.82 -12.58 -11.75
N HIS A 29 -10.48 -13.57 -12.59
CA HIS A 29 -9.17 -14.24 -12.55
C HIS A 29 -8.02 -13.25 -12.73
N GLN A 30 -8.10 -12.37 -13.74
CA GLN A 30 -7.08 -11.34 -13.97
C GLN A 30 -6.95 -10.37 -12.80
N ALA A 31 -8.06 -10.00 -12.15
CA ALA A 31 -8.04 -9.16 -10.96
C ALA A 31 -7.36 -9.86 -9.76
N ILE A 32 -7.61 -11.16 -9.58
CA ILE A 32 -6.94 -11.97 -8.55
C ILE A 32 -5.44 -12.08 -8.83
N ASP A 33 -5.03 -12.33 -10.08
CA ASP A 33 -3.63 -12.40 -10.46
C ASP A 33 -2.91 -11.07 -10.28
N ALA A 34 -3.56 -9.96 -10.64
CA ALA A 34 -3.04 -8.61 -10.40
C ALA A 34 -2.88 -8.33 -8.90
N LEU A 35 -3.84 -8.78 -8.07
CA LEU A 35 -3.75 -8.67 -6.63
C LEU A 35 -2.57 -9.48 -6.07
N HIS A 36 -2.38 -10.73 -6.50
CA HIS A 36 -1.24 -11.55 -6.08
C HIS A 36 0.10 -10.89 -6.44
N LYS A 37 0.25 -10.45 -7.70
CA LYS A 37 1.47 -9.72 -8.14
C LYS A 37 1.73 -8.47 -7.31
N PHE A 38 0.68 -7.71 -6.99
CA PHE A 38 0.80 -6.53 -6.14
C PHE A 38 1.24 -6.90 -4.72
N LEU A 39 0.66 -7.95 -4.13
CA LEU A 39 1.03 -8.43 -2.80
C LEU A 39 2.48 -8.92 -2.76
N ASP A 40 2.92 -9.68 -3.77
CA ASP A 40 4.30 -10.18 -3.86
C ASP A 40 5.31 -9.04 -3.97
N ALA A 41 5.08 -8.07 -4.85
CA ALA A 41 5.94 -6.89 -4.96
C ALA A 41 6.01 -6.10 -3.65
N LYS A 42 4.87 -5.99 -2.94
CA LYS A 42 4.80 -5.32 -1.63
C LYS A 42 5.59 -6.08 -0.56
N VAL A 43 5.50 -7.42 -0.53
CA VAL A 43 6.24 -8.27 0.40
C VAL A 43 7.74 -8.21 0.11
N GLN A 44 8.15 -8.35 -1.15
CA GLN A 44 9.56 -8.30 -1.55
C GLN A 44 10.22 -6.99 -1.15
N GLY A 45 9.60 -5.84 -1.46
CA GLY A 45 10.16 -4.54 -1.08
C GLY A 45 10.32 -4.38 0.45
N ILE A 46 9.45 -5.02 1.23
CA ILE A 46 9.54 -4.98 2.70
C ILE A 46 10.66 -5.89 3.21
N GLN A 47 10.91 -7.03 2.57
CA GLN A 47 12.05 -7.86 2.92
C GLN A 47 13.38 -7.18 2.56
N GLU A 48 13.46 -6.48 1.43
CA GLU A 48 14.63 -5.65 1.09
C GLU A 48 14.87 -4.56 2.14
N ALA A 49 13.83 -3.80 2.49
CA ALA A 49 13.96 -2.77 3.52
C ALA A 49 14.36 -3.36 4.88
N ARG A 50 13.84 -4.54 5.23
CA ARG A 50 14.25 -5.25 6.44
C ARG A 50 15.72 -5.65 6.37
N TRP A 51 16.19 -6.14 5.23
CA TRP A 51 17.60 -6.52 5.02
C TRP A 51 18.55 -5.34 5.18
N LEU A 52 18.21 -4.17 4.59
CA LEU A 52 18.98 -2.94 4.76
C LEU A 52 19.12 -2.52 6.23
N LEU A 53 18.13 -2.87 7.07
CA LEU A 53 18.11 -2.56 8.49
C LEU A 53 18.63 -3.69 9.39
N GLN A 54 18.97 -4.89 8.86
CA GLN A 54 19.44 -6.02 9.66
C GLN A 54 20.74 -5.71 10.40
N ASN A 55 21.55 -4.81 9.87
CA ASN A 55 22.81 -4.38 10.47
C ASN A 55 22.65 -3.13 11.35
N ASN A 56 21.43 -2.56 11.46
CA ASN A 56 21.15 -1.40 12.31
C ASN A 56 20.53 -1.83 13.64
N VAL A 57 21.35 -1.94 14.68
CA VAL A 57 20.96 -2.42 16.02
C VAL A 57 19.81 -1.60 16.63
N ARG A 58 19.69 -0.30 16.29
CA ARG A 58 18.63 0.56 16.83
C ARG A 58 17.28 0.40 16.14
N LEU A 59 17.25 0.07 14.85
CA LEU A 59 16.04 -0.04 14.04
C LEU A 59 15.59 -1.51 13.84
N GLN A 60 16.50 -2.46 14.01
CA GLN A 60 16.20 -3.89 13.92
C GLN A 60 15.09 -4.27 14.92
N GLY A 61 13.99 -4.83 14.40
CA GLY A 61 12.86 -5.29 15.19
C GLY A 61 11.98 -4.18 15.79
N LYS A 62 12.31 -2.89 15.61
CA LYS A 62 11.50 -1.77 16.12
C LYS A 62 10.44 -1.29 15.15
N LEU A 63 10.69 -1.41 13.85
CA LEU A 63 9.73 -1.00 12.83
C LEU A 63 8.71 -2.11 12.56
N ASN A 64 7.43 -1.76 12.69
CA ASN A 64 6.36 -2.62 12.20
C ASN A 64 6.30 -2.58 10.67
N PHE A 65 5.52 -3.49 10.06
CA PHE A 65 5.42 -3.64 8.60
C PHE A 65 5.03 -2.33 7.88
N ARG A 66 4.14 -1.52 8.49
CA ARG A 66 3.66 -0.27 7.89
C ARG A 66 4.72 0.81 7.96
N GLN A 67 5.41 0.92 9.09
CA GLN A 67 6.52 1.85 9.29
C GLN A 67 7.72 1.49 8.40
N LEU A 68 7.98 0.19 8.19
CA LEU A 68 9.02 -0.27 7.27
C LEU A 68 8.69 0.06 5.81
N ALA A 69 7.43 -0.14 5.41
CA ALA A 69 6.95 0.27 4.09
C ALA A 69 7.06 1.80 3.89
N LEU A 70 6.72 2.58 4.93
CA LEU A 70 6.89 4.03 4.94
C LEU A 70 8.37 4.41 4.77
N LEU A 71 9.27 3.81 5.54
CA LEU A 71 10.70 4.12 5.50
C LEU A 71 11.31 3.85 4.12
N ARG A 72 10.93 2.73 3.49
CA ARG A 72 11.35 2.40 2.12
C ARG A 72 10.91 3.48 1.12
N HIS A 73 9.65 3.91 1.21
CA HIS A 73 9.15 4.99 0.37
C HIS A 73 9.89 6.30 0.65
N ALA A 74 10.15 6.62 1.93
CA ALA A 74 10.86 7.83 2.32
C ALA A 74 12.28 7.89 1.73
N LEU A 75 13.02 6.77 1.72
CA LEU A 75 14.34 6.67 1.09
C LEU A 75 14.32 6.99 -0.41
N GLN A 76 13.23 6.65 -1.11
CA GLN A 76 13.07 6.93 -2.55
C GLN A 76 12.52 8.33 -2.84
N HIS A 77 11.94 8.98 -1.84
CA HIS A 77 11.23 10.26 -1.99
C HIS A 77 11.64 11.27 -0.90
N PRO A 78 12.86 11.85 -0.99
CA PRO A 78 13.27 12.93 -0.10
C PRO A 78 12.30 14.11 -0.13
N ARG A 79 12.11 14.78 1.01
CA ARG A 79 11.16 15.90 1.22
C ARG A 79 9.67 15.53 1.06
N PHE A 80 9.33 14.27 0.83
CA PHE A 80 7.94 13.83 0.86
C PHE A 80 7.31 14.12 2.22
N SER A 81 6.02 14.46 2.23
CA SER A 81 5.29 14.80 3.45
C SER A 81 4.13 13.85 3.66
N TYR A 82 4.19 13.07 4.73
CA TYR A 82 3.08 12.21 5.14
C TYR A 82 2.08 13.00 5.99
N VAL A 83 0.80 12.70 5.81
CA VAL A 83 -0.27 13.16 6.70
C VAL A 83 -1.07 11.97 7.21
N VAL A 84 -1.61 12.11 8.42
CA VAL A 84 -2.26 11.00 9.15
C VAL A 84 -3.39 10.36 8.33
N ASN A 85 -4.25 11.17 7.70
CA ASN A 85 -5.37 10.65 6.92
C ASN A 85 -4.91 9.84 5.71
N GLU A 86 -3.87 10.26 5.00
CA GLU A 86 -3.36 9.51 3.84
C GLU A 86 -2.75 8.18 4.28
N HIS A 87 -1.95 8.19 5.35
CA HIS A 87 -1.37 6.98 5.93
C HIS A 87 -2.45 6.01 6.45
N GLN A 88 -3.54 6.56 7.00
CA GLN A 88 -4.71 5.79 7.42
C GLN A 88 -5.33 5.04 6.24
N HIS A 89 -5.63 5.76 5.15
CA HIS A 89 -6.26 5.16 3.95
C HIS A 89 -5.32 4.17 3.25
N SER A 90 -4.03 4.50 3.13
CA SER A 90 -3.06 3.65 2.43
C SER A 90 -2.82 2.30 3.12
N HIS A 91 -3.06 2.22 4.44
CA HIS A 91 -2.87 1.01 5.22
C HIS A 91 -4.16 0.39 5.77
N GLY A 92 -5.33 1.00 5.56
CA GLY A 92 -6.61 0.48 6.04
C GLY A 92 -6.69 0.38 7.57
N ILE A 93 -6.11 1.35 8.28
CA ILE A 93 -6.03 1.38 9.75
C ILE A 93 -6.92 2.49 10.33
N SER A 94 -7.07 2.54 11.65
CA SER A 94 -7.74 3.68 12.30
C SER A 94 -6.85 4.92 12.33
N TYR A 95 -7.47 6.10 12.46
CA TYR A 95 -6.75 7.37 12.56
C TYR A 95 -5.73 7.37 13.70
N ASP A 96 -6.09 6.85 14.87
CA ASP A 96 -5.21 6.84 16.04
C ASP A 96 -3.99 5.93 15.83
N VAL A 97 -4.17 4.78 15.17
CA VAL A 97 -3.06 3.89 14.81
C VAL A 97 -2.15 4.57 13.78
N ALA A 98 -2.71 5.20 12.75
CA ALA A 98 -1.93 5.94 11.75
C ALA A 98 -1.14 7.09 12.37
N ARG A 99 -1.78 7.82 13.30
CA ARG A 99 -1.15 8.91 14.04
C ARG A 99 -0.01 8.39 14.90
N LYS A 100 -0.21 7.28 15.60
CA LYS A 100 0.82 6.65 16.44
C LYS A 100 2.01 6.19 15.59
N ASP A 101 1.77 5.53 14.46
CA ASP A 101 2.82 5.06 13.56
C ASP A 101 3.72 6.25 13.12
N LEU A 102 3.13 7.37 12.69
CA LEU A 102 3.86 8.56 12.24
C LEU A 102 4.58 9.30 13.38
N LEU A 103 3.97 9.36 14.56
CA LEU A 103 4.61 9.96 15.74
C LEU A 103 5.80 9.13 16.23
N GLU A 104 5.73 7.81 16.20
CA GLU A 104 6.86 6.95 16.56
C GLU A 104 8.03 7.16 15.58
N MET A 105 7.74 7.24 14.28
CA MET A 105 8.76 7.52 13.25
C MET A 105 9.45 8.88 13.45
N ALA A 106 8.71 9.90 13.90
CA ALA A 106 9.27 11.23 14.14
C ALA A 106 9.91 11.39 15.52
N ASP A 107 9.13 11.13 16.57
CA ASP A 107 9.47 11.52 17.94
C ASP A 107 10.36 10.46 18.64
N GLN A 108 10.20 9.17 18.32
CA GLN A 108 10.97 8.09 18.98
C GLN A 108 12.17 7.64 18.15
N LEU A 109 12.01 7.53 16.84
CA LEU A 109 13.06 7.04 15.94
C LEU A 109 13.85 8.15 15.27
N ASN A 110 13.37 9.40 15.34
CA ASN A 110 13.98 10.57 14.72
C ASN A 110 14.14 10.44 13.19
N LEU A 111 13.35 9.60 12.53
CA LEU A 111 13.43 9.35 11.08
C LEU A 111 12.63 10.36 10.26
N LEU A 112 11.62 11.00 10.86
CA LEU A 112 10.79 12.03 10.21
C LEU A 112 10.82 13.34 11.01
N VAL A 113 10.58 14.46 10.34
CA VAL A 113 10.42 15.77 10.97
C VAL A 113 8.95 16.14 11.03
N LYS A 114 8.41 16.24 12.24
CA LYS A 114 7.03 16.67 12.46
C LYS A 114 6.91 18.19 12.34
N THR A 115 6.10 18.65 11.40
CA THR A 115 5.82 20.06 11.14
C THR A 115 4.32 20.34 11.22
N ARG A 116 3.92 21.51 11.72
CA ARG A 116 2.52 21.95 11.72
C ARG A 116 2.31 22.99 10.62
N ARG A 117 1.31 22.81 9.75
CA ARG A 117 0.83 23.85 8.84
C ARG A 117 -0.68 24.03 9.05
N GLY A 118 -1.05 25.20 9.58
CA GLY A 118 -2.42 25.49 10.03
C GLY A 118 -2.87 24.53 11.14
N LYS A 119 -3.97 23.82 10.91
CA LYS A 119 -4.55 22.85 11.86
C LYS A 119 -4.02 21.42 11.67
N ARG A 120 -3.18 21.16 10.66
CA ARG A 120 -2.72 19.81 10.30
C ARG A 120 -1.24 19.60 10.64
N TYR A 121 -0.91 18.38 11.06
CA TYR A 121 0.47 17.91 11.19
C TYR A 121 0.91 17.21 9.91
N TYR A 122 2.14 17.46 9.53
CA TYR A 122 2.87 16.87 8.42
C TYR A 122 4.12 16.20 8.98
N PHE A 123 4.47 15.04 8.44
CA PHE A 123 5.66 14.28 8.82
C PHE A 123 6.56 14.22 7.60
N VAL A 124 7.60 15.04 7.62
CA VAL A 124 8.43 15.33 6.45
C VAL A 124 9.66 14.44 6.46
N VAL A 125 9.97 13.86 5.31
CA VAL A 125 11.22 13.14 5.07
C VAL A 125 12.36 14.15 5.03
N PRO A 126 13.33 14.08 5.95
CA PRO A 126 14.43 15.02 5.95
C PRO A 126 15.48 14.60 4.91
N GLU A 127 16.31 15.56 4.45
CA GLU A 127 17.34 15.28 3.43
C GLU A 127 18.46 14.38 3.97
N ASP A 128 18.67 14.38 5.28
CA ASP A 128 19.66 13.57 5.99
C ASP A 128 19.12 12.18 6.40
N LEU A 129 17.99 11.71 5.85
CA LEU A 129 17.37 10.45 6.28
C LEU A 129 18.35 9.26 6.30
N GLU A 130 19.16 9.10 5.26
CA GLU A 130 20.18 8.04 5.21
C GLU A 130 21.19 8.17 6.34
N GLN A 131 21.62 9.39 6.66
CA GLN A 131 22.52 9.65 7.78
C GLN A 131 21.84 9.35 9.11
N ARG A 132 20.56 9.68 9.27
CA ARG A 132 19.79 9.32 10.47
C ARG A 132 19.67 7.81 10.63
N ILE A 133 19.54 7.06 9.54
CA ILE A 133 19.57 5.60 9.59
C ILE A 133 20.98 5.09 9.92
N ALA A 134 22.05 5.67 9.34
CA ALA A 134 23.42 5.21 9.56
C ALA A 134 24.01 5.59 10.93
N SER A 135 23.62 6.74 11.47
CA SER A 135 24.07 7.28 12.76
C SER A 135 23.26 6.72 13.94
N SER A 136 22.39 5.74 13.67
CA SER A 136 21.49 5.11 14.64
C SER A 136 22.07 3.82 15.18
#